data_AF-A0A9Q5Z9Z8-F1
#
_entry.id   AF-A0A9Q5Z9Z8-F1
#
_cell.length_a   1.000
_cell.length_b   1.000
_cell.length_c   1.000
_cell.angle_alpha   90.00
_cell.angle_beta   90.00
_cell.angle_gamma   90.00
#
_symmetry.space_group_name_H-M   'P 1'
#
loop_
_entity.id
_entity.type
_entity.pdbx_description
1 polymer ?
#
loop_
_entity_poly.entity_id
_entity_poly.type
_entity_poly.pdbx_seq_one_letter_code
_entity_poly.pdbx_strand_id
1 'polypeptide(L)'
;MTNTKPIAKSKDPTQERLKKLESTVNALHHHLLCTLELTYILAAELAASKGCKQSDDATCTRILAEYNTLKGLNPIDQSFHKLK
;
A
#
# COMPACT_ATOMS: atom_id res chain seq x y z
N MET A 1 6.41 -38.94 37.44
CA MET A 1 5.46 -38.37 36.46
C MET A 1 5.68 -36.88 36.39
N THR A 2 6.35 -36.38 35.37
CA THR A 2 6.63 -34.94 35.17
C THR A 2 5.45 -34.30 34.45
N ASN A 3 4.63 -33.55 35.19
CA ASN A 3 3.52 -32.77 34.63
C ASN A 3 4.07 -31.63 33.77
N THR A 4 3.97 -31.78 32.45
CA THR A 4 4.20 -30.76 31.44
C THR A 4 3.12 -29.68 31.60
N LYS A 5 3.50 -28.48 32.05
CA LYS A 5 2.62 -27.30 32.01
C LYS A 5 2.30 -26.95 30.55
N PRO A 6 1.05 -26.56 30.21
CA PRO A 6 0.77 -25.97 28.92
C PRO A 6 1.41 -24.58 28.90
N ILE A 7 2.38 -24.37 28.01
CA ILE A 7 2.86 -23.03 27.66
C ILE A 7 1.70 -22.38 26.91
N ALA A 8 0.87 -21.61 27.63
CA ALA A 8 -0.12 -20.75 27.01
C ALA A 8 0.63 -19.76 26.13
N LYS A 9 0.60 -19.98 24.80
CA LYS A 9 1.00 -18.97 23.81
C LYS A 9 -0.03 -17.84 23.89
N SER A 10 0.14 -16.96 24.89
CA SER A 10 -0.53 -15.68 24.93
C SER A 10 -0.10 -14.94 23.67
N LYS A 11 -0.98 -14.88 22.67
CA LYS A 11 -0.83 -13.92 21.58
C LYS A 11 -1.00 -12.56 22.22
N ASP A 12 0.11 -11.84 22.37
CA ASP A 12 0.08 -10.49 22.91
C ASP A 12 -0.95 -9.67 22.11
N PRO A 13 -2.01 -9.13 22.75
CA PRO A 13 -3.03 -8.35 22.06
C PRO A 13 -2.44 -7.12 21.35
N THR A 14 -1.28 -6.65 21.78
CA THR A 14 -0.52 -5.57 21.13
C THR A 14 0.02 -6.02 19.77
N GLN A 15 0.59 -7.22 19.70
CA GLN A 15 1.11 -7.81 18.46
C GLN A 15 0.00 -8.04 17.43
N GLU A 16 -1.19 -8.47 17.85
CA GLU A 16 -2.33 -8.60 16.95
C GLU A 16 -2.83 -7.24 16.43
N ARG A 17 -2.82 -6.20 17.27
CA ARG A 17 -3.19 -4.84 16.85
C ARG A 17 -2.18 -4.26 15.86
N LEU A 18 -0.89 -4.45 16.10
CA LEU A 18 0.17 -4.01 15.18
C LEU A 18 0.04 -4.70 13.82
N LYS A 19 -0.11 -6.02 13.80
CA LYS A 19 -0.30 -6.76 12.54
C LYS A 19 -1.53 -6.30 11.75
N LYS A 20 -2.64 -6.01 12.45
CA LYS A 20 -3.85 -5.46 11.81
C LYS A 20 -3.56 -4.10 11.18
N LEU A 21 -2.90 -3.20 11.92
CA LEU A 21 -2.55 -1.87 11.43
C LEU A 21 -1.64 -1.93 10.20
N GLU A 22 -0.59 -2.76 10.24
CA GLU A 22 0.32 -2.98 9.10
C GLU A 22 -0.44 -3.49 7.87
N SER A 23 -1.34 -4.45 8.05
CA SER A 23 -2.20 -4.95 6.96
C SER A 23 -3.11 -3.87 6.40
N THR A 24 -3.69 -3.02 7.25
CA THR A 24 -4.53 -1.90 6.81
C THR A 24 -3.72 -0.88 6.02
N VAL A 25 -2.53 -0.52 6.48
CA VAL A 25 -1.66 0.41 5.76
C VAL A 25 -1.26 -0.14 4.39
N ASN A 26 -0.90 -1.42 4.31
CA ASN A 26 -0.58 -2.06 3.02
C ASN A 26 -1.78 -2.10 2.07
N ALA A 27 -3.00 -2.36 2.60
CA ALA A 27 -4.21 -2.32 1.78
C ALA A 27 -4.50 -0.89 1.28
N LEU A 28 -4.37 0.12 2.13
CA LEU A 28 -4.55 1.52 1.76
C LEU A 28 -3.53 1.96 0.71
N HIS A 29 -2.27 1.56 0.86
CA HIS A 29 -1.24 1.79 -0.15
C HIS A 29 -1.67 1.20 -1.49
N HIS A 30 -2.06 -0.08 -1.51
CA HIS A 30 -2.47 -0.76 -2.74
C HIS A 30 -3.66 -0.06 -3.41
N HIS A 31 -4.69 0.28 -2.63
CA HIS A 31 -5.84 1.02 -3.15
C HIS A 31 -5.44 2.38 -3.74
N LEU A 32 -4.56 3.13 -3.06
CA LEU A 32 -4.08 4.42 -3.55
C LEU A 32 -3.35 4.28 -4.89
N LEU A 33 -2.50 3.26 -5.06
CA LEU A 33 -1.84 3.00 -6.34
C LEU A 33 -2.83 2.71 -7.46
N CYS A 34 -3.81 1.83 -7.21
CA CYS A 34 -4.85 1.52 -8.20
C CYS A 34 -5.69 2.75 -8.56
N THR A 35 -6.02 3.59 -7.57
CA THR A 35 -6.77 4.83 -7.82
C THR A 35 -5.96 5.81 -8.65
N LEU A 36 -4.66 5.99 -8.38
CA LEU A 36 -3.80 6.87 -9.17
C LEU A 36 -3.64 6.38 -10.60
N GLU A 37 -3.51 5.07 -10.81
CA GLU A 37 -3.43 4.47 -12.14
C GLU A 37 -4.71 4.73 -12.96
N LEU A 38 -5.89 4.51 -12.35
CA LEU A 38 -7.16 4.82 -13.00
C LEU A 38 -7.34 6.32 -13.27
N THR A 39 -6.91 7.16 -12.33
CA THR A 39 -7.00 8.63 -12.48
C THR A 39 -6.10 9.10 -13.62
N TYR A 40 -4.91 8.51 -13.78
CA TYR A 40 -4.03 8.78 -14.91
C TYR A 40 -4.70 8.43 -16.25
N ILE A 41 -5.32 7.25 -16.36
CA ILE A 41 -6.03 6.83 -17.57
C ILE A 41 -7.14 7.83 -17.91
N LEU A 42 -7.96 8.22 -16.93
CA LEU A 42 -9.03 9.20 -17.13
C LEU A 42 -8.50 10.57 -17.55
N ALA A 43 -7.39 11.03 -16.95
CA ALA A 43 -6.75 12.28 -17.31
C ALA A 43 -6.18 12.23 -18.75
N ALA A 44 -5.59 11.11 -19.14
CA ALA A 44 -5.06 10.90 -20.49
C ALA A 44 -6.16 10.90 -21.55
N GLU A 45 -7.29 10.22 -21.29
CA GLU A 45 -8.48 10.26 -22.16
C GLU A 45 -9.04 11.69 -22.29
N LEU A 46 -9.10 12.43 -21.19
CA LEU A 46 -9.55 13.82 -21.20
C LEU A 46 -8.59 14.72 -22.00
N ALA A 47 -7.28 14.55 -21.85
CA ALA A 47 -6.28 15.28 -22.63
C ALA A 47 -6.41 14.95 -24.13
N ALA A 48 -6.57 13.66 -24.47
CA ALA A 48 -6.75 13.20 -25.84
C ALA A 48 -8.02 13.80 -26.48
N SER A 49 -9.13 13.87 -25.75
CA SER A 49 -10.37 14.51 -26.23
C SER A 49 -10.22 16.01 -26.56
N LYS A 50 -9.20 16.67 -25.99
CA LYS A 50 -8.84 18.07 -26.27
C LYS A 50 -7.76 18.21 -27.35
N GLY A 51 -7.31 17.09 -27.94
CA GLY A 51 -6.21 17.06 -28.91
C GLY A 51 -4.82 17.21 -28.30
N CYS A 52 -4.70 17.08 -26.97
CA CYS A 52 -3.43 17.15 -26.26
C CYS A 52 -2.85 15.74 -26.05
N LYS A 53 -1.52 15.62 -26.07
CA LYS A 53 -0.85 14.39 -25.62
C LYS A 53 -0.77 14.39 -24.10
N GLN A 54 -0.87 13.21 -23.52
CA GLN A 54 -0.68 12.97 -22.07
C GLN A 54 0.66 13.50 -21.52
N SER A 55 1.74 13.52 -22.33
CA SER A 55 3.04 14.09 -21.94
C SER A 55 3.02 15.62 -21.77
N ASP A 56 2.08 16.28 -22.45
CA ASP A 56 2.01 17.73 -22.52
C ASP A 56 0.96 18.26 -21.53
N ASP A 57 0.16 17.36 -20.95
CA ASP A 57 -0.82 17.67 -19.92
C ASP A 57 -0.17 17.62 -18.52
N ALA A 58 -0.21 18.77 -17.83
CA ALA A 58 0.37 18.92 -16.50
C ALA A 58 -0.30 18.02 -15.45
N THR A 59 -1.59 17.70 -15.62
CA THR A 59 -2.33 16.83 -14.70
C THR A 59 -1.85 15.39 -14.83
N CYS A 60 -1.73 14.89 -16.07
CA CYS A 60 -1.19 13.56 -16.36
C CYS A 60 0.23 13.40 -15.79
N THR A 61 1.09 14.39 -16.02
CA THR A 61 2.48 14.40 -15.53
C THR A 61 2.53 14.35 -14.00
N ARG A 62 1.68 15.14 -13.32
CA ARG A 62 1.62 15.15 -11.85
C ARG A 62 1.15 13.82 -11.28
N ILE A 63 0.07 13.24 -11.84
CA ILE A 63 -0.46 11.95 -11.38
C ILE A 63 0.60 10.85 -11.55
N LEU A 64 1.28 10.83 -12.69
CA LEU A 64 2.33 9.84 -12.96
C LEU A 64 3.51 9.97 -11.98
N ALA A 65 3.91 11.21 -11.64
CA ALA A 65 4.95 11.45 -10.65
C ALA A 65 4.55 10.97 -9.24
N GLU A 66 3.31 11.23 -8.82
CA GLU A 66 2.77 10.74 -7.54
C GLU A 66 2.70 9.21 -7.50
N TYR A 67 2.19 8.59 -8.56
CA TYR A 67 2.15 7.13 -8.70
C TYR A 67 3.55 6.52 -8.57
N ASN A 68 4.53 7.05 -9.29
CA ASN A 68 5.90 6.54 -9.25
C ASN A 68 6.55 6.70 -7.87
N THR A 69 6.28 7.83 -7.21
CA THR A 69 6.77 8.08 -5.84
C THR A 69 6.21 7.06 -4.86
N LEU A 70 4.90 6.82 -4.91
CA LEU A 70 4.22 5.90 -4.00
C LEU A 70 4.57 4.44 -4.30
N LYS A 71 4.68 4.06 -5.58
CA LYS A 71 5.08 2.71 -6.00
C LYS A 71 6.49 2.35 -5.57
N GLY A 72 7.36 3.36 -5.43
CA GLY A 72 8.71 3.18 -4.90
C GLY A 72 8.76 2.93 -3.38
N LEU A 73 7.67 3.19 -2.65
CA LEU A 73 7.58 2.86 -1.23
C LEU A 73 7.28 1.37 -1.08
N ASN A 74 8.17 0.63 -0.39
CA ASN A 74 7.93 -0.79 -0.16
C ASN A 74 6.76 -1.01 0.82
N PRO A 75 5.93 -2.04 0.63
CA PRO A 75 4.96 -2.48 1.63
C PRO A 75 5.65 -2.78 2.97
N ILE A 76 4.93 -2.60 4.08
CA ILE A 76 5.44 -2.97 5.40
C ILE A 76 5.57 -4.50 5.43
N ASP A 77 6.80 -4.98 5.61
CA ASP A 77 7.05 -6.41 5.76
C ASP A 77 6.51 -6.89 7.11
N GLN A 78 5.59 -7.88 7.08
CA GLN A 78 5.00 -8.45 8.29
C GLN A 78 6.01 -9.30 9.10
N SER A 79 7.26 -9.41 8.66
CA SER A 79 8.32 -10.19 9.30
C SER A 79 8.98 -9.49 10.50
N PHE A 80 8.75 -8.19 10.73
CA PHE A 80 9.39 -7.41 11.81
C PHE A 80 9.17 -7.97 13.22
N HIS A 81 8.15 -8.78 13.44
CA HIS A 81 7.84 -9.38 14.75
C HIS A 81 8.43 -10.79 14.96
N LYS A 82 9.36 -11.24 14.10
CA LYS A 82 10.11 -12.51 14.29
C LYS A 82 11.42 -12.35 15.07
N LEU A 83 11.69 -11.19 15.67
CA LEU A 83 12.80 -11.06 16.63
C LEU A 83 12.41 -11.76 17.94
N LYS A 84 13.14 -12.86 18.18
CA LYS A 84 13.04 -13.85 19.26
C LYS A 84 12.87 -13.28 20.67
#